data_AF-A0AA86AIU5-F1
#
_entry.id   AF-A0AA86AIU5-F1
#
_cell.length_a   1.000
_cell.length_b   1.000
_cell.length_c   1.000
_cell.angle_alpha   90.00
_cell.angle_beta   90.00
_cell.angle_gamma   90.00
#
_symmetry.space_group_name_H-M   'P 1'
#
loop_
_entity.id
_entity.type
_entity.pdbx_description
1 polymer ?
#
loop_
_entity_poly.entity_id
_entity_poly.type
_entity_poly.pdbx_seq_one_letter_code
_entity_poly.pdbx_strand_id
1 'polypeptide(L)'
;MLNIIKGLCIILSLTFLTGCGTKGLYHEDYVSKEIKPNLNKVSNTKVCLKDYANVIAVRSNSRPNVPATEIALNAGEINTNILNLFTKQYFTKVEKNCGNESIYIDSYIQSFKFDLHTFGGGEIFVLNNIKVFKDNKIILEKTYDIQADNKIVLGIFAIKDTAFDSVIELYHRALFEFYETEFKKDLIEGPFRILCQSGKITNTQGHRYEDRNRRRAICSRY
;
A
#
# COMPACT_ATOMS: atom_id res chain seq x y z
N MET A 1 54.84 14.89 16.82
CA MET A 1 53.83 15.32 15.84
C MET A 1 53.35 14.21 14.91
N LEU A 2 54.24 13.36 14.37
CA LEU A 2 53.86 12.29 13.42
C LEU A 2 52.84 11.26 13.95
N ASN A 3 52.87 10.97 15.25
CA ASN A 3 51.94 10.02 15.88
C ASN A 3 50.52 10.58 16.13
N ILE A 4 50.38 11.91 16.23
CA ILE A 4 49.08 12.58 16.39
C ILE A 4 48.33 12.59 15.05
N ILE A 5 49.06 12.81 13.94
CA ILE A 5 48.52 12.77 12.58
C ILE A 5 48.05 11.36 12.20
N LYS A 6 48.81 10.32 12.57
CA LYS A 6 48.40 8.91 12.37
C LYS A 6 47.16 8.54 13.18
N GLY A 7 47.03 9.04 14.41
CA GLY A 7 45.83 8.85 15.23
C GLY A 7 44.59 9.53 14.64
N LEU A 8 44.74 10.74 14.09
CA LEU A 8 43.63 11.49 13.48
C LEU A 8 43.11 10.83 12.20
N CYS A 9 43.99 10.25 11.37
CA CYS A 9 43.57 9.54 10.14
C CYS A 9 42.77 8.26 10.43
N ILE A 10 43.09 7.55 11.53
CA ILE A 10 42.36 6.33 11.92
C ILE A 10 40.97 6.68 12.46
N ILE A 11 40.84 7.78 13.22
CA ILE A 11 39.55 8.26 13.73
C ILE A 11 38.67 8.81 12.59
N LEU A 12 39.26 9.50 11.60
CA LEU A 12 38.51 9.88 10.40
C LEU A 12 38.04 8.65 9.60
N SER A 13 38.82 7.59 9.47
CA SER A 13 38.37 6.40 8.73
C SER A 13 37.22 5.64 9.40
N LEU A 14 37.04 5.79 10.71
CA LEU A 14 35.96 5.13 11.46
C LEU A 14 34.61 5.88 11.40
N THR A 15 34.60 7.17 11.04
CA THR A 15 33.37 7.97 10.92
C THR A 15 32.74 7.94 9.53
N PHE A 16 33.40 7.34 8.52
CA PHE A 16 32.92 7.26 7.13
C PHE A 16 32.23 5.94 6.75
N LEU A 17 32.08 4.97 7.64
CA LEU A 17 31.56 3.63 7.30
C LEU A 17 30.14 3.31 7.79
N THR A 18 29.46 4.23 8.49
CA THR A 18 28.01 4.08 8.72
C THR A 18 27.26 4.83 7.63
N GLY A 19 26.89 4.15 6.55
CA GLY A 19 25.95 4.69 5.59
C GLY A 19 24.68 5.14 6.31
N CYS A 20 24.36 6.44 6.23
CA CYS A 20 23.11 6.97 6.77
C CYS A 20 21.96 6.44 5.89
N GLY A 21 21.15 5.54 6.42
CA GLY A 21 19.96 4.99 5.75
C GLY A 21 18.69 5.46 6.45
N THR A 22 17.65 5.74 5.68
CA THR A 22 16.33 6.15 6.20
C THR A 22 15.46 4.91 6.38
N LYS A 23 14.76 4.80 7.51
CA LYS A 23 13.78 3.74 7.74
C LYS A 23 12.41 4.22 7.27
N GLY A 24 11.81 3.50 6.34
CA GLY A 24 10.42 3.73 5.92
C GLY A 24 9.46 2.96 6.81
N LEU A 25 8.79 3.65 7.73
CA LEU A 25 7.82 3.09 8.67
C LEU A 25 6.39 3.45 8.27
N TYR A 26 5.41 2.81 8.90
CA TYR A 26 4.00 3.13 8.70
C TYR A 26 3.60 4.43 9.40
N HIS A 27 2.94 5.31 8.63
CA HIS A 27 2.43 6.60 9.09
C HIS A 27 0.97 6.76 8.63
N GLU A 28 0.03 6.72 9.57
CA GLU A 28 -1.41 6.79 9.28
C GLU A 28 -1.83 8.14 8.70
N ASP A 29 -1.15 9.23 9.09
CA ASP A 29 -1.44 10.59 8.65
C ASP A 29 -1.28 10.80 7.14
N TYR A 30 -0.41 10.02 6.48
CA TYR A 30 -0.20 10.05 5.03
C TYR A 30 -1.44 9.65 4.21
N VAL A 31 -2.36 8.87 4.78
CA VAL A 31 -3.57 8.38 4.09
C VAL A 31 -4.87 8.75 4.82
N SER A 32 -4.78 9.25 6.05
CA SER A 32 -5.93 9.57 6.91
C SER A 32 -7.00 10.45 6.22
N LYS A 33 -6.57 11.42 5.41
CA LYS A 33 -7.46 12.37 4.70
C LYS A 33 -8.27 11.71 3.57
N GLU A 34 -7.83 10.55 3.09
CA GLU A 34 -8.44 9.84 1.97
C GLU A 34 -9.52 8.84 2.44
N ILE A 35 -9.60 8.60 3.76
CA ILE A 35 -10.58 7.70 4.39
C ILE A 35 -11.99 8.29 4.35
N LYS A 36 -12.98 7.46 4.00
CA LYS A 36 -14.40 7.82 3.93
C LYS A 36 -15.13 7.32 5.20
N PRO A 37 -15.44 8.19 6.19
CA PRO A 37 -15.96 7.75 7.49
C PRO A 37 -17.42 7.28 7.46
N ASN A 38 -18.22 7.74 6.49
CA ASN A 38 -19.69 7.58 6.51
C ASN A 38 -20.21 6.54 5.52
N LEU A 39 -19.47 5.45 5.29
CA LEU A 39 -19.89 4.38 4.40
C LEU A 39 -20.75 3.33 5.13
N ASN A 40 -21.76 2.80 4.43
CA ASN A 40 -22.48 1.62 4.89
C ASN A 40 -21.56 0.40 4.81
N LYS A 41 -21.40 -0.32 5.92
CA LYS A 41 -20.46 -1.43 6.04
C LYS A 41 -21.18 -2.78 5.98
N VAL A 42 -20.50 -3.77 5.42
CA VAL A 42 -20.91 -5.17 5.39
C VAL A 42 -20.65 -5.79 6.76
N SER A 43 -21.70 -6.32 7.40
CA SER A 43 -21.65 -6.84 8.78
C SER A 43 -21.71 -8.36 8.91
N ASN A 44 -22.22 -9.04 7.89
CA ASN A 44 -22.38 -10.50 7.84
C ASN A 44 -21.14 -11.23 7.30
N THR A 45 -20.12 -10.50 6.85
CA THR A 45 -18.90 -11.06 6.26
C THR A 45 -17.71 -10.74 7.14
N LYS A 46 -16.95 -11.76 7.53
CA LYS A 46 -15.68 -11.63 8.24
C LYS A 46 -14.53 -11.59 7.23
N VAL A 47 -13.65 -10.58 7.36
CA VAL A 47 -12.49 -10.38 6.50
C VAL A 47 -11.22 -10.51 7.32
N CYS A 48 -10.23 -11.20 6.77
CA CYS A 48 -9.05 -11.63 7.48
C CYS A 48 -7.83 -11.30 6.67
N LEU A 49 -6.87 -10.63 7.29
CA LEU A 49 -5.70 -10.12 6.61
C LEU A 49 -4.47 -10.90 7.06
N LYS A 50 -3.65 -11.30 6.11
CA LYS A 50 -2.34 -11.85 6.42
C LYS A 50 -1.36 -10.73 6.78
N ASP A 51 -0.68 -10.90 7.90
CA ASP A 51 0.37 -10.00 8.34
C ASP A 51 1.72 -10.42 7.73
N TYR A 52 2.48 -9.45 7.25
CA TYR A 52 3.85 -9.62 6.78
C TYR A 52 4.79 -8.64 7.48
N ALA A 53 6.02 -9.07 7.74
CA ALA A 53 7.07 -8.26 8.36
C ALA A 53 8.29 -8.08 7.43
N ASN A 54 8.10 -8.15 6.11
CA ASN A 54 9.20 -8.05 5.17
C ASN A 54 9.69 -6.60 5.06
N VAL A 55 11.01 -6.44 5.17
CA VAL A 55 11.72 -5.19 4.94
C VAL A 55 12.42 -5.26 3.58
N ILE A 56 12.24 -4.23 2.75
CA ILE A 56 12.86 -4.10 1.44
C ILE A 56 13.83 -2.92 1.50
N ALA A 57 15.13 -3.20 1.35
CA ALA A 57 16.17 -2.20 1.30
C ALA A 57 16.50 -1.85 -0.15
N VAL A 58 16.35 -0.57 -0.51
CA VAL A 58 16.57 -0.09 -1.88
C VAL A 58 17.32 1.21 -1.94
N ARG A 59 18.08 1.36 -3.02
CA ARG A 59 18.85 2.54 -3.36
C ARG A 59 18.24 3.18 -4.60
N SER A 60 18.33 4.50 -4.72
CA SER A 60 17.89 5.21 -5.92
C SER A 60 18.67 4.71 -7.14
N ASN A 61 17.99 4.40 -8.24
CA ASN A 61 18.67 3.90 -9.45
C ASN A 61 19.31 5.04 -10.26
N SER A 62 18.93 6.28 -10.03
CA SER A 62 19.24 7.39 -10.94
C SER A 62 20.68 7.90 -10.88
N ARG A 63 21.52 7.50 -9.90
CA ARG A 63 22.91 8.01 -9.77
C ARG A 63 23.92 6.99 -9.19
N PRO A 64 24.69 6.26 -10.02
CA PRO A 64 25.66 5.26 -9.55
C PRO A 64 26.89 5.84 -8.81
N ASN A 65 27.19 7.14 -8.94
CA ASN A 65 28.40 7.78 -8.41
C ASN A 65 28.16 8.73 -7.22
N VAL A 66 26.94 8.80 -6.69
CA VAL A 66 26.63 9.54 -5.45
C VAL A 66 26.51 8.50 -4.33
N PRO A 67 27.02 8.74 -3.10
CA PRO A 67 26.82 7.84 -1.98
C PRO A 67 25.32 7.56 -1.84
N ALA A 68 24.92 6.35 -2.24
CA ALA A 68 23.52 5.99 -2.34
C ALA A 68 22.97 5.81 -0.93
N THR A 69 22.25 6.81 -0.44
CA THR A 69 21.45 6.71 0.77
C THR A 69 20.33 5.69 0.51
N GLU A 70 20.27 4.69 1.36
CA GLU A 70 19.38 3.52 1.24
C GLU A 70 18.09 3.77 2.04
N ILE A 71 16.94 3.39 1.48
CA ILE A 71 15.68 3.30 2.23
C ILE A 71 15.50 1.84 2.63
N ALA A 72 15.42 1.58 3.93
CA ALA A 72 14.96 0.31 4.46
C ALA A 72 13.45 0.42 4.75
N LEU A 73 12.61 -0.01 3.80
CA LEU A 73 11.17 0.12 3.87
C LEU A 73 10.55 -1.10 4.56
N ASN A 74 9.76 -0.91 5.62
CA ASN A 74 8.97 -2.00 6.21
C ASN A 74 7.72 -2.28 5.38
N ALA A 75 7.95 -2.79 4.16
CA ALA A 75 6.95 -2.92 3.11
C ALA A 75 5.76 -3.79 3.55
N GLY A 76 6.03 -4.88 4.28
CA GLY A 76 4.98 -5.76 4.81
C GLY A 76 4.08 -5.06 5.82
N GLU A 77 4.66 -4.39 6.81
CA GLU A 77 3.91 -3.67 7.85
C GLU A 77 3.04 -2.56 7.23
N ILE A 78 3.64 -1.73 6.36
CA ILE A 78 2.92 -0.64 5.70
C ILE A 78 1.76 -1.20 4.88
N ASN A 79 2.01 -2.23 4.07
CA ASN A 79 0.98 -2.85 3.23
C ASN A 79 -0.18 -3.41 4.04
N THR A 80 0.11 -4.17 5.10
CA THR A 80 -0.91 -4.74 6.00
C THR A 80 -1.73 -3.65 6.68
N ASN A 81 -1.09 -2.58 7.16
CA ASN A 81 -1.81 -1.49 7.83
C ASN A 81 -2.69 -0.70 6.86
N ILE A 82 -2.21 -0.40 5.65
CA ILE A 82 -3.01 0.28 4.62
C ILE A 82 -4.17 -0.61 4.16
N LEU A 83 -3.94 -1.91 3.94
CA LEU A 83 -5.00 -2.85 3.60
C LEU A 83 -6.05 -2.96 4.71
N ASN A 84 -5.62 -2.89 5.98
CA ASN A 84 -6.52 -2.86 7.13
C ASN A 84 -7.36 -1.58 7.19
N LEU A 85 -6.76 -0.41 6.92
CA LEU A 85 -7.52 0.84 6.78
C LEU A 85 -8.54 0.74 5.65
N PHE A 86 -8.12 0.29 4.47
CA PHE A 86 -8.99 0.08 3.32
C PHE A 86 -10.17 -0.84 3.66
N THR A 87 -9.91 -2.04 4.19
CA THR A 87 -10.96 -3.03 4.47
C THR A 87 -11.91 -2.59 5.58
N LYS A 88 -11.43 -1.92 6.64
CA LYS A 88 -12.27 -1.38 7.71
C LYS A 88 -13.23 -0.28 7.25
N GLN A 89 -12.99 0.34 6.08
CA GLN A 89 -13.98 1.25 5.50
C GLN A 89 -15.24 0.52 5.04
N TYR A 90 -15.12 -0.74 4.59
CA TYR A 90 -16.21 -1.48 3.94
C TYR A 90 -16.77 -2.63 4.79
N PHE A 91 -16.02 -3.16 5.74
CA PHE A 91 -16.42 -4.30 6.57
C PHE A 91 -16.39 -3.95 8.06
N THR A 92 -17.36 -4.45 8.83
CA THR A 92 -17.37 -4.26 10.29
C THR A 92 -16.49 -5.26 11.03
N LYS A 93 -16.29 -6.46 10.46
CA LYS A 93 -15.52 -7.57 11.05
C LYS A 93 -14.22 -7.78 10.27
N VAL A 94 -13.16 -7.06 10.67
CA VAL A 94 -11.81 -7.22 10.12
C VAL A 94 -10.89 -7.72 11.23
N GLU A 95 -10.26 -8.87 11.02
CA GLU A 95 -9.39 -9.53 11.98
C GLU A 95 -8.08 -9.98 11.32
N LYS A 96 -7.07 -10.33 12.12
CA LYS A 96 -5.78 -10.84 11.62
C LYS A 96 -5.72 -12.36 11.53
N ASN A 97 -6.53 -13.06 12.33
CA ASN A 97 -6.55 -14.52 12.42
C ASN A 97 -7.98 -15.05 12.38
N CYS A 98 -8.27 -15.98 11.47
CA CYS A 98 -9.64 -16.43 11.25
C CYS A 98 -9.72 -17.88 10.80
N GLY A 99 -10.89 -18.49 11.05
CA GLY A 99 -11.26 -19.80 10.53
C GLY A 99 -11.79 -19.76 9.09
N ASN A 100 -12.22 -20.92 8.60
CA ASN A 100 -12.48 -21.21 7.19
C ASN A 100 -13.63 -20.40 6.53
N GLU A 101 -14.57 -19.85 7.31
CA GLU A 101 -15.76 -19.14 6.79
C GLU A 101 -15.50 -17.67 6.40
N SER A 102 -14.24 -17.22 6.47
CA SER A 102 -13.89 -15.81 6.27
C SER A 102 -13.32 -15.55 4.88
N ILE A 103 -13.48 -14.32 4.38
CA ILE A 103 -12.67 -13.85 3.25
C ILE A 103 -11.25 -13.64 3.79
N TYR A 104 -10.28 -14.36 3.25
CA TYR A 104 -8.88 -14.22 3.64
C TYR A 104 -8.11 -13.53 2.51
N ILE A 105 -7.46 -12.40 2.83
CA ILE A 105 -6.67 -11.60 1.89
C ILE A 105 -5.20 -11.74 2.26
N ASP A 106 -4.45 -12.36 1.37
CA ASP A 106 -3.00 -12.51 1.42
C ASP A 106 -2.38 -11.52 0.42
N SER A 107 -1.84 -10.40 0.92
CA SER A 107 -1.25 -9.33 0.10
C SER A 107 0.22 -9.17 0.45
N TYR A 108 1.11 -9.45 -0.51
CA TYR A 108 2.55 -9.50 -0.32
C TYR A 108 3.28 -8.57 -1.29
N ILE A 109 4.03 -7.61 -0.74
CA ILE A 109 4.91 -6.74 -1.51
C ILE A 109 6.16 -7.50 -1.90
N GLN A 110 6.26 -7.84 -3.18
CA GLN A 110 7.38 -8.59 -3.74
C GLN A 110 8.60 -7.71 -4.00
N SER A 111 8.38 -6.50 -4.51
CA SER A 111 9.47 -5.55 -4.74
C SER A 111 8.98 -4.11 -4.66
N PHE A 112 9.89 -3.23 -4.29
CA PHE A 112 9.74 -1.79 -4.33
C PHE A 112 10.95 -1.21 -5.06
N LYS A 113 10.76 -0.16 -5.87
CA LYS A 113 11.82 0.66 -6.47
C LYS A 113 11.37 2.11 -6.42
N PHE A 114 12.34 3.02 -6.41
CA PHE A 114 12.05 4.44 -6.52
C PHE A 114 13.13 5.15 -7.33
N ASP A 115 12.72 6.21 -8.00
CA ASP A 115 13.61 7.11 -8.72
C ASP A 115 13.37 8.54 -8.25
N LEU A 116 14.47 9.23 -7.96
CA LEU A 116 14.46 10.66 -7.64
C LEU A 116 14.87 11.45 -8.88
N HIS A 117 14.00 12.34 -9.33
CA HIS A 117 14.27 13.27 -10.43
C HIS A 117 14.95 14.54 -9.92
N THR A 118 15.92 15.03 -10.70
CA THR A 118 16.79 16.18 -10.35
C THR A 118 16.04 17.51 -10.14
N PHE A 119 14.78 17.61 -10.57
CA PHE A 119 13.97 18.84 -10.51
C PHE A 119 12.72 18.70 -9.64
N GLY A 120 12.80 17.86 -8.61
CA GLY A 120 11.74 17.77 -7.62
C GLY A 120 10.61 16.85 -8.07
N GLY A 121 10.95 15.60 -8.34
CA GLY A 121 9.96 14.55 -8.53
C GLY A 121 10.46 13.25 -7.94
N GLY A 122 9.53 12.43 -7.48
CA GLY A 122 9.77 11.05 -7.09
C GLY A 122 8.82 10.16 -7.87
N GLU A 123 9.34 9.06 -8.37
CA GLU A 123 8.55 7.98 -8.93
C GLU A 123 8.79 6.72 -8.13
N ILE A 124 7.74 5.95 -7.92
CA ILE A 124 7.82 4.65 -7.26
C ILE A 124 7.20 3.55 -8.12
N PHE A 125 7.72 2.35 -7.92
CA PHE A 125 7.26 1.14 -8.57
C PHE A 125 7.12 0.05 -7.51
N VAL A 126 5.95 -0.57 -7.43
CA VAL A 126 5.65 -1.62 -6.44
C VAL A 126 5.05 -2.81 -7.15
N LEU A 127 5.64 -3.99 -6.94
CA LEU A 127 5.03 -5.25 -7.34
C LEU A 127 4.35 -5.87 -6.14
N ASN A 128 3.02 -6.01 -6.20
CA ASN A 128 2.20 -6.57 -5.13
C ASN A 128 1.48 -7.84 -5.61
N ASN A 129 1.71 -8.96 -4.93
CA ASN A 129 1.00 -10.21 -5.17
C ASN A 129 -0.17 -10.33 -4.19
N ILE A 130 -1.39 -10.44 -4.72
CA ILE A 130 -2.58 -10.61 -3.90
C ILE A 130 -3.28 -11.92 -4.23
N LYS A 131 -3.55 -12.70 -3.19
CA LYS A 131 -4.45 -13.84 -3.21
C LYS A 131 -5.61 -13.62 -2.26
N VAL A 132 -6.83 -13.86 -2.73
CA VAL A 132 -8.04 -13.83 -1.91
C VAL A 132 -8.65 -15.20 -1.89
N PHE A 133 -8.99 -15.67 -0.69
CA PHE A 133 -9.63 -16.94 -0.46
C PHE A 133 -11.01 -16.72 0.13
N LYS A 134 -11.95 -17.58 -0.25
CA LYS A 134 -13.25 -17.70 0.39
C LYS A 134 -13.58 -19.18 0.50
N ASP A 135 -13.96 -19.63 1.68
CA ASP A 135 -14.26 -21.05 1.96
C ASP A 135 -13.09 -21.97 1.52
N ASN A 136 -11.86 -21.56 1.83
CA ASN A 136 -10.59 -22.19 1.44
C ASN A 136 -10.35 -22.34 -0.07
N LYS A 137 -11.11 -21.67 -0.92
CA LYS A 137 -10.89 -21.62 -2.38
C LYS A 137 -10.32 -20.28 -2.78
N ILE A 138 -9.33 -20.28 -3.66
CA ILE A 138 -8.79 -19.07 -4.28
C ILE A 138 -9.87 -18.48 -5.19
N ILE A 139 -10.27 -17.23 -4.90
CA ILE A 139 -11.22 -16.46 -5.70
C ILE A 139 -10.56 -15.32 -6.48
N LEU A 140 -9.36 -14.91 -6.08
CA LEU A 140 -8.52 -13.97 -6.79
C LEU A 140 -7.06 -14.34 -6.56
N GLU A 141 -6.26 -14.35 -7.61
CA GLU A 141 -4.81 -14.46 -7.56
C GLU A 141 -4.25 -13.61 -8.70
N LYS A 142 -3.60 -12.50 -8.34
CA LYS A 142 -3.11 -11.53 -9.31
C LYS A 142 -1.88 -10.80 -8.77
N THR A 143 -0.95 -10.52 -9.68
CA THR A 143 0.18 -9.62 -9.41
C THR A 143 -0.14 -8.26 -10.03
N TYR A 144 -0.02 -7.22 -9.23
CA TYR A 144 -0.26 -5.83 -9.62
C TYR A 144 1.06 -5.09 -9.70
N ASP A 145 1.20 -4.27 -10.74
CA ASP A 145 2.29 -3.33 -10.92
C ASP A 145 1.75 -1.93 -10.64
N ILE A 146 2.14 -1.37 -9.50
CA ILE A 146 1.66 -0.09 -9.00
C ILE A 146 2.75 0.93 -9.26
N GLN A 147 2.43 1.92 -10.09
CA GLN A 147 3.31 3.02 -10.43
C GLN A 147 2.64 4.32 -10.00
N ALA A 148 3.38 5.16 -9.29
CA ALA A 148 2.91 6.48 -8.90
C ALA A 148 4.05 7.49 -9.00
N ASP A 149 3.72 8.66 -9.52
CA ASP A 149 4.61 9.80 -9.60
C ASP A 149 4.08 10.96 -8.74
N ASN A 150 4.99 11.80 -8.29
CA ASN A 150 4.61 13.09 -7.73
C ASN A 150 5.64 14.15 -8.08
N LYS A 151 5.17 15.33 -8.50
CA LYS A 151 6.00 16.53 -8.70
C LYS A 151 6.28 17.17 -7.33
N ILE A 152 7.18 16.56 -6.57
CA ILE A 152 7.60 17.01 -5.25
C ILE A 152 8.70 18.07 -5.42
N VAL A 153 8.35 19.35 -5.44
CA VAL A 153 9.34 20.46 -5.61
C VAL A 153 10.39 20.45 -4.48
N LEU A 154 11.47 19.70 -4.69
CA LEU A 154 12.66 19.72 -3.85
C LEU A 154 13.47 20.95 -4.24
N GLY A 155 13.43 21.99 -3.40
CA GLY A 155 14.39 23.08 -3.49
C GLY A 155 15.81 22.51 -3.44
N ILE A 156 16.73 23.10 -4.19
CA ILE A 156 18.13 22.63 -4.37
C ILE A 156 18.92 22.56 -3.03
N PHE A 157 18.33 23.03 -1.93
CA PHE A 157 18.85 22.99 -0.56
C PHE A 157 17.95 22.25 0.45
N ALA A 158 16.89 21.58 0.00
CA ALA A 158 16.03 20.78 0.87
C ALA A 158 16.81 19.55 1.35
N ILE A 159 16.90 19.44 2.68
CA ILE A 159 17.64 18.45 3.45
C ILE A 159 17.24 17.04 3.00
N LYS A 160 18.21 16.13 2.81
CA LYS A 160 18.02 14.77 2.28
C LYS A 160 16.86 13.99 2.94
N ASP A 161 16.57 14.26 4.21
CA ASP A 161 15.51 13.60 4.96
C ASP A 161 14.12 13.89 4.37
N THR A 162 13.85 15.12 3.91
CA THR A 162 12.53 15.49 3.38
C THR A 162 12.20 14.82 2.05
N ALA A 163 13.22 14.49 1.24
CA ALA A 163 13.05 13.77 -0.01
C ALA A 163 12.68 12.29 0.21
N PHE A 164 13.20 11.68 1.28
CA PHE A 164 12.88 10.29 1.61
C PHE A 164 11.52 10.15 2.28
N ASP A 165 11.17 11.05 3.18
CA ASP A 165 9.83 11.12 3.77
C ASP A 165 8.77 11.27 2.66
N SER A 166 9.07 12.09 1.66
CA SER A 166 8.25 12.27 0.46
C SER A 166 8.05 10.99 -0.36
N VAL A 167 9.09 10.17 -0.53
CA VAL A 167 8.99 8.85 -1.21
C VAL A 167 8.18 7.88 -0.38
N ILE A 168 8.36 7.88 0.95
CA ILE A 168 7.61 7.03 1.88
C ILE A 168 6.13 7.44 1.86
N GLU A 169 5.81 8.73 1.90
CA GLU A 169 4.45 9.25 1.77
C GLU A 169 3.82 8.83 0.45
N LEU A 170 4.54 9.01 -0.67
CA LEU A 170 4.07 8.58 -1.99
C LEU A 170 3.76 7.07 -2.03
N TYR A 171 4.59 6.24 -1.40
CA TYR A 171 4.35 4.80 -1.26
C TYR A 171 3.07 4.48 -0.50
N HIS A 172 2.80 5.19 0.61
CA HIS A 172 1.56 5.00 1.36
C HIS A 172 0.33 5.35 0.53
N ARG A 173 0.37 6.52 -0.11
CA ARG A 173 -0.75 7.03 -0.91
C ARG A 173 -1.01 6.14 -2.12
N ALA A 174 0.04 5.74 -2.84
CA ALA A 174 -0.08 4.84 -3.98
C ALA A 174 -0.71 3.49 -3.62
N LEU A 175 -0.31 2.89 -2.50
CA LEU A 175 -0.92 1.64 -2.02
C LEU A 175 -2.40 1.83 -1.68
N PHE A 176 -2.75 2.91 -0.97
CA PHE A 176 -4.15 3.16 -0.60
C PHE A 176 -5.02 3.43 -1.84
N GLU A 177 -4.53 4.25 -2.77
CA GLU A 177 -5.20 4.54 -4.03
C GLU A 177 -5.38 3.28 -4.88
N PHE A 178 -4.34 2.46 -5.00
CA PHE A 178 -4.39 1.15 -5.64
C PHE A 178 -5.52 0.28 -5.04
N TYR A 179 -5.59 0.21 -3.71
CA TYR A 179 -6.63 -0.58 -3.05
C TYR A 179 -8.03 -0.04 -3.34
N GLU A 180 -8.19 1.28 -3.33
CA GLU A 180 -9.46 1.96 -3.60
C GLU A 180 -9.92 1.85 -5.06
N THR A 181 -9.01 1.73 -6.03
CA THR A 181 -9.31 1.85 -7.46
C THR A 181 -9.27 0.52 -8.20
N GLU A 182 -8.18 -0.24 -8.08
CA GLU A 182 -7.95 -1.47 -8.82
C GLU A 182 -8.38 -2.69 -8.02
N PHE A 183 -7.84 -2.87 -6.80
CA PHE A 183 -8.13 -4.06 -6.00
C PHE A 183 -9.62 -4.14 -5.62
N LYS A 184 -10.22 -3.03 -5.17
CA LYS A 184 -11.66 -2.99 -4.85
C LYS A 184 -12.51 -3.40 -6.05
N LYS A 185 -12.15 -2.94 -7.25
CA LYS A 185 -12.84 -3.29 -8.48
C LYS A 185 -12.72 -4.79 -8.75
N ASP A 186 -11.52 -5.35 -8.70
CA ASP A 186 -11.30 -6.79 -8.92
C ASP A 186 -11.99 -7.66 -7.85
N LEU A 187 -12.08 -7.18 -6.60
CA LEU A 187 -12.78 -7.86 -5.52
C LEU A 187 -14.32 -7.89 -5.71
N ILE A 188 -14.90 -6.85 -6.35
CA ILE A 188 -16.34 -6.74 -6.61
C ILE A 188 -16.75 -7.35 -7.96
N GLU A 189 -15.99 -7.06 -9.00
CA GLU A 189 -16.26 -7.40 -10.41
C GLU A 189 -15.59 -8.70 -10.84
N GLY A 190 -14.72 -9.28 -10.02
CA GLY A 190 -14.06 -10.55 -10.30
C GLY A 190 -15.04 -11.70 -10.58
N PRO A 191 -14.55 -12.84 -11.07
CA PRO A 191 -15.37 -13.97 -11.52
C PRO A 191 -16.31 -14.54 -10.45
N PHE A 192 -16.10 -14.16 -9.19
CA PHE A 192 -16.97 -14.44 -8.08
C PHE A 192 -17.64 -13.15 -7.65
N ARG A 193 -18.90 -12.97 -8.07
CA ARG A 193 -19.78 -12.01 -7.40
C ARG A 193 -19.72 -12.35 -5.91
N ILE A 194 -19.15 -11.48 -5.09
CA ILE A 194 -19.54 -11.42 -3.67
C ILE A 194 -21.02 -11.09 -3.74
N LEU A 195 -21.84 -12.14 -3.80
CA LEU A 195 -23.28 -12.04 -3.80
C LEU A 195 -23.60 -11.28 -2.52
N CYS A 196 -23.85 -9.98 -2.64
CA CYS A 196 -24.88 -9.35 -1.85
C CYS A 196 -26.01 -10.37 -1.86
N GLN A 197 -26.26 -10.99 -0.71
CA GLN A 197 -27.19 -12.11 -0.60
C GLN A 197 -28.42 -11.75 -1.43
N SER A 198 -28.75 -12.63 -2.38
CA SER A 198 -29.90 -12.49 -3.26
C SER A 198 -31.18 -12.45 -2.41
N GLY A 199 -31.47 -11.30 -1.81
CA GLY A 199 -32.82 -10.91 -1.45
C GLY A 199 -33.60 -10.92 -2.75
N LYS A 200 -34.64 -11.76 -2.81
CA LYS A 200 -35.56 -11.87 -3.95
C LYS A 200 -35.85 -10.48 -4.52
N ILE A 201 -35.36 -10.20 -5.72
CA ILE A 201 -35.84 -9.08 -6.51
C ILE A 201 -37.24 -9.49 -6.97
N THR A 202 -38.27 -9.09 -6.24
CA THR A 202 -39.63 -9.16 -6.74
C THR A 202 -39.75 -8.18 -7.90
N ASN A 203 -39.89 -8.75 -9.09
CA ASN A 203 -40.12 -8.09 -10.37
C ASN A 203 -41.14 -6.95 -10.25
N THR A 204 -40.68 -5.70 -10.27
CA THR A 204 -41.51 -4.55 -10.58
C THR A 204 -41.26 -4.19 -12.02
N GLN A 205 -42.23 -4.50 -12.88
CA GLN A 205 -42.24 -4.19 -14.29
C GLN A 205 -41.91 -2.72 -14.55
N GLY A 206 -40.95 -2.51 -15.45
CA GLY A 206 -40.94 -1.38 -16.38
C GLY A 206 -40.38 -0.08 -15.85
N HIS A 207 -39.06 0.10 -15.86
CA HIS A 207 -38.47 1.43 -16.08
C HIS A 207 -37.09 1.31 -16.76
N ARG A 208 -36.89 2.10 -17.83
CA ARG A 208 -35.68 2.19 -18.70
C ARG A 208 -34.38 2.65 -17.98
N TYR A 209 -34.30 2.53 -16.66
CA TYR A 209 -33.18 3.03 -15.83
C TYR A 209 -32.44 1.92 -15.05
N GLU A 210 -32.70 0.64 -15.32
CA GLU A 210 -32.18 -0.49 -14.54
C GLU A 210 -30.64 -0.59 -14.48
N ASP A 211 -29.92 -0.23 -15.54
CA ASP A 211 -28.46 -0.36 -15.54
C ASP A 211 -27.73 0.67 -14.67
N ARG A 212 -28.30 1.86 -14.50
CA ARG A 212 -27.66 2.92 -13.69
C ARG A 212 -27.81 2.66 -12.19
N ASN A 213 -28.88 1.99 -11.77
CA ASN A 213 -29.11 1.64 -10.36
C ASN A 213 -28.42 0.34 -9.94
N ARG A 214 -28.07 -0.57 -10.86
CA ARG A 214 -27.29 -1.78 -10.56
C ARG A 214 -25.89 -1.49 -10.02
N ARG A 215 -25.24 -0.40 -10.48
CA ARG A 215 -23.89 -0.01 -10.02
C ARG A 215 -23.87 0.76 -8.70
N ARG A 216 -25.01 1.28 -8.24
CA ARG A 216 -25.14 2.00 -6.96
C ARG A 216 -25.51 1.11 -5.78
N ALA A 217 -25.93 -0.12 -6.02
CA ALA A 217 -26.26 -1.06 -4.97
C ALA A 217 -25.01 -1.79 -4.45
N ILE A 218 -24.10 -1.06 -3.81
CA ILE A 218 -23.26 -1.68 -2.78
C ILE A 218 -24.16 -1.73 -1.54
N CYS A 219 -24.73 -2.91 -1.31
CA CYS A 219 -25.43 -3.29 -0.09
C CYS A 219 -26.58 -2.35 0.34
N SER A 220 -27.75 -2.52 -0.29
CA SER A 220 -29.02 -2.03 0.27
C SER A 220 -29.98 -3.20 0.46
N ARG A 221 -30.34 -3.45 1.73
CA ARG A 221 -31.25 -4.48 2.28
C ARG A 221 -30.69 -5.92 2.13
N TYR A 222 -30.41 -6.66 3.19
CA TYR A 222 -31.13 -6.88 4.45
C TYR A 222 -30.16 -7.04 5.63
#